data_AF-A0A8G2DLD6-F1
#
_entry.id   AF-A0A8G2DLD6-F1
#
_cell.length_a   1.000
_cell.length_b   1.000
_cell.length_c   1.000
_cell.angle_alpha   90.00
_cell.angle_beta   90.00
_cell.angle_gamma   90.00
#
_symmetry.space_group_name_H-M   'P 1'
#
loop_
_entity.id
_entity.type
_entity.pdbx_description
1 polymer ?
#
loop_
_entity_poly.entity_id
_entity_poly.type
_entity_poly.pdbx_seq_one_letter_code
_entity_poly.pdbx_strand_id
1 'polypeptide(L)'
;MVGLLGDKGPVDALMEEHRTFNYAGVNMPVRVLVSHFIAFCRDKQRSPEFFCWPGIWMAGDNFNPEAGSLFVTHLSLFQDRGDTEKIFPRAVRGRSPENIKKLVNTFFGGMLVFDLALQWVLEPGPFRYDFKWLTGKSENAALIALAKRQFAQYYGPDPDTCTLIDSPVP
;
A
#
# COMPACT_ATOMS: atom_id res chain seq x y z
N MET A 1 -8.51 -9.37 23.41
CA MET A 1 -9.70 -9.92 22.73
C MET A 1 -9.73 -9.28 21.34
N VAL A 2 -9.50 -10.04 20.27
CA VAL A 2 -9.57 -9.50 18.90
C VAL A 2 -11.07 -9.41 18.58
N GLY A 3 -11.62 -8.19 18.53
CA GLY A 3 -13.03 -7.98 18.20
C GLY A 3 -13.33 -8.45 16.78
N LEU A 4 -14.48 -9.11 16.58
CA LEU A 4 -14.93 -9.53 15.26
C LEU A 4 -15.53 -8.32 14.51
N LEU A 5 -15.68 -8.46 13.20
CA LEU A 5 -16.39 -7.49 12.36
C LEU A 5 -17.83 -7.32 12.84
N GLY A 6 -18.26 -6.08 13.09
CA GLY A 6 -19.58 -5.73 13.60
C GLY A 6 -19.64 -5.40 15.10
N ASP A 7 -18.56 -5.65 15.84
CA ASP A 7 -18.50 -5.44 17.29
C ASP A 7 -18.10 -3.99 17.68
N LYS A 8 -18.00 -3.08 16.71
CA LYS A 8 -17.40 -1.73 16.85
C LYS A 8 -15.95 -1.78 17.33
N GLY A 9 -15.27 -2.88 17.05
CA GLY A 9 -13.89 -3.15 17.46
C GLY A 9 -12.85 -2.55 16.50
N PRO A 10 -11.56 -2.90 16.70
CA PRO A 10 -10.46 -2.41 15.86
C PRO A 10 -10.63 -2.71 14.37
N VAL A 11 -11.27 -3.83 14.03
CA VAL A 11 -11.52 -4.20 12.63
C VAL A 11 -12.56 -3.28 12.00
N ASP A 12 -13.61 -2.89 12.71
CA ASP A 12 -14.61 -1.96 12.19
C ASP A 12 -14.03 -0.56 11.99
N ALA A 13 -13.17 -0.11 12.91
CA ALA A 13 -12.42 1.13 12.72
C ALA A 13 -11.54 1.07 11.46
N LEU A 14 -10.84 -0.05 11.23
CA LEU A 14 -10.05 -0.28 10.03
C LEU A 14 -10.92 -0.29 8.76
N MET A 15 -12.11 -0.89 8.81
CA MET A 15 -13.03 -0.90 7.67
C MET A 15 -13.61 0.49 7.38
N GLU A 16 -13.74 1.36 8.38
CA GLU A 16 -14.12 2.76 8.18
C GLU A 16 -12.97 3.58 7.57
N GLU A 17 -11.72 3.33 7.98
CA GLU A 17 -10.54 3.88 7.31
C GLU A 17 -10.50 3.45 5.83
N HIS A 18 -10.80 2.18 5.54
CA HIS A 18 -10.92 1.68 4.16
C HIS A 18 -12.07 2.30 3.38
N ARG A 19 -13.24 2.50 4.00
CA ARG A 19 -14.38 3.13 3.34
C ARG A 19 -14.05 4.55 2.89
N THR A 20 -13.38 5.31 3.76
CA THR A 20 -13.09 6.74 3.56
C THR A 20 -11.74 7.05 2.92
N PHE A 21 -10.82 6.08 2.87
CA PHE A 21 -9.39 6.28 2.57
C PHE A 21 -8.65 7.21 3.54
N ASN A 22 -9.24 7.50 4.70
CA ASN A 22 -8.58 8.29 5.73
C ASN A 22 -7.93 7.38 6.77
N TYR A 23 -6.85 6.72 6.37
CA TYR A 23 -6.10 5.82 7.26
C TYR A 23 -5.32 6.58 8.34
N ALA A 24 -5.19 5.95 9.50
CA ALA A 24 -4.27 6.39 10.54
C ALA A 24 -2.81 6.20 10.08
N GLY A 25 -1.90 7.06 10.56
CA GLY A 25 -0.50 7.07 10.13
C GLY A 25 0.34 5.89 10.63
N VAL A 26 0.01 5.33 11.80
CA VAL A 26 0.77 4.24 12.42
C VAL A 26 0.52 2.92 11.66
N ASN A 27 1.58 2.28 11.17
CA ASN A 27 1.53 1.05 10.37
C ASN A 27 0.61 1.18 9.14
N MET A 28 0.57 2.36 8.54
CA MET A 28 -0.39 2.67 7.48
C MET A 28 -0.33 1.68 6.29
N PRO A 29 0.84 1.30 5.74
CA PRO A 29 0.88 0.33 4.64
C PRO A 29 0.20 -1.00 4.99
N VAL A 30 0.44 -1.52 6.20
CA VAL A 30 -0.19 -2.75 6.68
C VAL A 30 -1.71 -2.59 6.81
N ARG A 31 -2.17 -1.45 7.36
CA ARG A 31 -3.60 -1.15 7.48
C ARG A 31 -4.29 -1.15 6.12
N VAL A 32 -3.69 -0.52 5.12
CA VAL A 32 -4.22 -0.51 3.74
C VAL A 32 -4.29 -1.91 3.17
N LEU A 33 -3.21 -2.69 3.24
CA LEU A 33 -3.19 -4.05 2.67
C LEU A 33 -4.21 -4.97 3.36
N VAL A 34 -4.26 -4.94 4.69
CA VAL A 34 -5.15 -5.79 5.48
C VAL A 34 -6.61 -5.42 5.25
N SER A 35 -6.96 -4.13 5.21
CA SER A 35 -8.35 -3.71 5.01
C SER A 35 -8.88 -4.08 3.62
N HIS A 36 -8.04 -3.95 2.58
CA HIS A 36 -8.35 -4.38 1.22
C HIS A 36 -8.50 -5.90 1.13
N PHE A 37 -7.64 -6.65 1.82
CA PHE A 37 -7.77 -8.11 1.92
C PHE A 37 -9.08 -8.53 2.60
N ILE A 38 -9.45 -7.89 3.71
CA ILE A 38 -10.73 -8.15 4.39
C ILE A 38 -11.91 -7.82 3.47
N ALA A 39 -11.88 -6.68 2.77
CA ALA A 39 -12.91 -6.31 1.80
C ALA A 39 -13.04 -7.37 0.69
N PHE A 40 -11.92 -7.80 0.13
CA PHE A 40 -11.87 -8.85 -0.89
C PHE A 40 -12.48 -10.17 -0.41
N CYS A 41 -12.10 -10.64 0.79
CA CYS A 41 -12.64 -11.87 1.36
C CYS A 41 -14.16 -11.78 1.58
N ARG A 42 -14.66 -10.63 2.05
CA ARG A 42 -16.10 -10.40 2.28
C ARG A 42 -16.90 -10.44 0.98
N ASP A 43 -16.39 -9.75 -0.04
CA ASP A 43 -17.08 -9.71 -1.33
C ASP A 43 -17.01 -11.07 -2.03
N LYS A 44 -15.88 -11.77 -1.91
CA LYS A 44 -15.74 -13.16 -2.39
C LYS A 44 -16.69 -14.13 -1.71
N GLN A 45 -16.94 -13.96 -0.41
CA GLN A 45 -17.92 -14.77 0.31
C GLN A 45 -19.36 -14.49 -0.15
N ARG A 46 -19.67 -13.24 -0.51
CA ARG A 46 -21.01 -12.80 -0.91
C ARG A 46 -21.35 -13.13 -2.36
N SER A 47 -20.35 -13.06 -3.24
CA SER A 47 -20.52 -13.25 -4.68
C SER A 47 -19.41 -14.16 -5.25
N PRO A 48 -19.25 -15.39 -4.73
CA PRO A 48 -18.18 -16.29 -5.13
C PRO A 48 -18.15 -16.55 -6.65
N GLU A 49 -19.32 -16.58 -7.29
CA GLU A 49 -19.48 -16.75 -8.74
C GLU A 49 -18.73 -15.69 -9.55
N PHE A 50 -18.75 -14.43 -9.11
CA PHE A 50 -18.01 -13.35 -9.75
C PHE A 50 -16.50 -13.56 -9.62
N PHE A 51 -16.01 -13.94 -8.44
CA PHE A 51 -14.57 -14.12 -8.20
C PHE A 51 -13.99 -15.37 -8.85
N CYS A 52 -14.82 -16.36 -9.19
CA CYS A 52 -14.39 -17.53 -9.97
C CYS A 52 -14.44 -17.27 -11.48
N TRP A 53 -15.41 -16.49 -11.98
CA TRP A 53 -15.66 -16.31 -13.41
C TRP A 53 -15.97 -14.85 -13.79
N PRO A 54 -15.09 -13.88 -13.50
CA PRO A 54 -15.41 -12.47 -13.64
C PRO A 54 -15.77 -12.08 -15.09
N GLY A 55 -15.17 -12.74 -16.09
CA GLY A 55 -15.47 -12.49 -17.51
C GLY A 55 -16.91 -12.81 -17.91
N ILE A 56 -17.53 -13.86 -17.33
CA ILE A 56 -18.92 -14.23 -17.63
C ILE A 56 -19.88 -13.17 -17.04
N TRP A 57 -19.59 -12.69 -15.84
CA TRP A 57 -20.46 -11.74 -15.13
C TRP A 57 -20.29 -10.28 -15.59
N MET A 58 -19.24 -9.99 -16.36
CA MET A 58 -18.94 -8.65 -16.89
C MET A 58 -19.22 -8.48 -18.39
N ALA A 59 -19.67 -9.52 -19.10
CA ALA A 59 -19.91 -9.45 -20.54
C ALA A 59 -21.07 -10.35 -20.99
N GLY A 60 -21.62 -10.04 -22.17
CA GLY A 60 -22.70 -10.81 -22.79
C GLY A 60 -24.02 -10.75 -22.00
N ASP A 61 -24.83 -11.79 -22.14
CA ASP A 61 -26.19 -11.84 -21.56
C ASP A 61 -26.21 -11.97 -20.03
N ASN A 62 -25.07 -12.33 -19.42
CA ASN A 62 -24.91 -12.47 -17.97
C ASN A 62 -24.35 -11.19 -17.31
N PHE A 63 -24.25 -10.08 -18.06
CA PHE A 63 -23.77 -8.82 -17.53
C PHE A 63 -24.63 -8.36 -16.34
N ASN A 64 -23.98 -8.19 -15.20
CA ASN A 64 -24.59 -7.62 -14.00
C ASN A 64 -23.86 -6.30 -13.62
N PRO A 65 -24.56 -5.16 -13.53
CA PRO A 65 -23.98 -3.90 -13.06
C PRO A 65 -23.26 -4.01 -11.70
N GLU A 66 -23.74 -4.88 -10.80
CA GLU A 66 -23.10 -5.13 -9.50
C GLU A 66 -21.74 -5.82 -9.65
N ALA A 67 -21.61 -6.76 -10.61
CA ALA A 67 -20.33 -7.39 -10.94
C ALA A 67 -19.33 -6.37 -11.49
N GLY A 68 -19.79 -5.43 -12.32
CA GLY A 68 -18.97 -4.31 -12.77
C GLY A 68 -18.50 -3.42 -11.61
N SER A 69 -19.37 -3.16 -10.64
CA SER A 69 -19.03 -2.41 -9.42
C SER A 69 -18.00 -3.15 -8.54
N LEU A 70 -18.17 -4.46 -8.36
CA LEU A 70 -17.21 -5.32 -7.66
C LEU A 70 -15.85 -5.30 -8.35
N PHE A 71 -15.82 -5.41 -9.68
CA PHE A 71 -14.58 -5.32 -10.44
C PHE A 71 -13.85 -4.00 -10.19
N VAL A 72 -14.55 -2.87 -10.36
CA VAL A 72 -13.97 -1.53 -10.14
C VAL A 72 -13.46 -1.35 -8.71
N THR A 73 -14.16 -1.93 -7.72
CA THR A 73 -13.80 -1.85 -6.30
C THR A 73 -12.47 -2.56 -6.00
N HIS A 74 -12.20 -3.68 -6.68
CA HIS A 74 -11.02 -4.52 -6.46
C HIS A 74 -9.89 -4.28 -7.48
N LEU A 75 -9.97 -3.23 -8.29
CA LEU A 75 -8.84 -2.79 -9.11
C LEU A 75 -7.66 -2.33 -8.25
N SER A 76 -6.47 -2.37 -8.82
CA SER A 76 -5.27 -1.88 -8.15
C SER A 76 -5.42 -0.41 -7.73
N LEU A 77 -4.95 -0.13 -6.51
CA LEU A 77 -4.94 1.21 -5.90
C LEU A 77 -4.03 2.18 -6.66
N PHE A 78 -2.91 1.64 -7.10
CA PHE A 78 -1.85 2.34 -7.78
C PHE A 78 -1.58 1.64 -9.11
N GLN A 79 -1.31 2.43 -10.14
CA GLN A 79 -1.02 1.92 -11.47
C GLN A 79 0.20 2.62 -12.04
N ASP A 80 1.00 1.87 -12.77
CA ASP A 80 1.91 2.43 -13.75
C ASP A 80 1.12 2.82 -15.02
N ARG A 81 1.81 3.49 -15.94
CA ARG A 81 1.31 3.73 -17.28
C ARG A 81 2.38 3.29 -18.26
N GLY A 82 1.98 2.74 -19.41
CA GLY A 82 2.95 2.23 -20.40
C GLY A 82 3.92 3.30 -20.94
N ASP A 83 3.64 4.58 -20.74
CA ASP A 83 4.46 5.72 -21.15
C ASP A 83 5.41 6.22 -20.04
N THR A 84 5.26 5.79 -18.78
CA THR A 84 6.10 6.28 -17.67
C THR A 84 6.33 5.23 -16.59
N GLU A 85 7.50 5.24 -15.96
CA GLU A 85 7.80 4.44 -14.77
C GLU A 85 7.22 5.05 -13.46
N LYS A 86 6.25 5.98 -13.57
CA LYS A 86 5.66 6.66 -12.41
C LYS A 86 4.47 5.91 -11.87
N ILE A 87 4.28 6.00 -10.56
CA ILE A 87 3.10 5.45 -9.90
C ILE A 87 2.00 6.52 -9.84
N PHE A 88 0.80 6.16 -10.31
CA PHE A 88 -0.38 7.02 -10.26
C PHE A 88 -1.46 6.44 -9.35
N PRO A 89 -2.08 7.25 -8.48
CA PRO A 89 -3.32 6.84 -7.83
C PRO A 89 -4.46 6.69 -8.82
N ARG A 90 -5.30 5.69 -8.56
CA ARG A 90 -6.62 5.60 -9.18
C ARG A 90 -7.62 6.51 -8.46
N ALA A 91 -8.41 7.25 -9.24
CA ALA A 91 -9.61 7.90 -8.73
C ALA A 91 -10.66 6.84 -8.38
N VAL A 92 -11.16 6.85 -7.15
CA VAL A 92 -12.18 5.89 -6.70
C VAL A 92 -13.48 6.63 -6.41
N ARG A 93 -14.58 6.14 -7.00
CA ARG A 93 -15.91 6.73 -6.80
C ARG A 93 -16.28 6.75 -5.32
N GLY A 94 -16.82 7.87 -4.85
CA GLY A 94 -17.27 8.04 -3.47
C GLY A 94 -16.14 8.30 -2.45
N ARG A 95 -14.89 8.45 -2.90
CA ARG A 95 -13.75 8.79 -2.05
C ARG A 95 -13.20 10.17 -2.41
N SER A 96 -12.74 10.93 -1.41
CA SER A 96 -12.27 12.30 -1.66
C SER A 96 -10.90 12.30 -2.35
N PRO A 97 -10.66 13.20 -3.32
CA PRO A 97 -9.36 13.37 -3.94
C PRO A 97 -8.25 13.65 -2.92
N GLU A 98 -8.57 14.39 -1.85
CA GLU A 98 -7.65 14.73 -0.77
C GLU A 98 -7.22 13.48 0.00
N ASN A 99 -8.15 12.56 0.33
CA ASN A 99 -7.82 11.31 1.00
C ASN A 99 -7.02 10.37 0.10
N ILE A 100 -7.34 10.32 -1.20
CA ILE A 100 -6.55 9.54 -2.17
C ILE A 100 -5.12 10.08 -2.25
N LYS A 101 -4.94 11.40 -2.33
CA LYS A 101 -3.61 12.02 -2.35
C LYS A 101 -2.85 11.75 -1.05
N LYS A 102 -3.52 11.88 0.10
CA LYS A 102 -2.95 11.57 1.42
C LYS A 102 -2.53 10.11 1.50
N LEU A 103 -3.39 9.18 1.07
CA LEU A 103 -3.12 7.75 1.02
C LEU A 103 -1.84 7.46 0.24
N VAL A 104 -1.72 7.96 -1.00
CA VAL A 104 -0.53 7.72 -1.83
C VAL A 104 0.74 8.21 -1.14
N ASN A 105 0.72 9.46 -0.68
CA ASN A 105 1.91 10.09 -0.09
C ASN A 105 2.35 9.37 1.18
N THR A 106 1.39 9.03 2.06
CA THR A 106 1.71 8.35 3.32
C THR A 106 2.06 6.87 3.08
N PHE A 107 1.45 6.20 2.10
CA PHE A 107 1.73 4.79 1.79
C PHE A 107 3.16 4.67 1.27
N PHE A 108 3.51 5.41 0.22
CA PHE A 108 4.84 5.34 -0.35
C PHE A 108 5.90 5.94 0.56
N GLY A 109 5.58 6.98 1.34
CA GLY A 109 6.46 7.45 2.41
C GLY A 109 6.77 6.35 3.43
N GLY A 110 5.79 5.51 3.79
CA GLY A 110 6.04 4.33 4.63
C GLY A 110 6.87 3.25 3.94
N MET A 111 6.68 3.05 2.63
CA MET A 111 7.48 2.09 1.87
C MET A 111 8.96 2.47 1.78
N LEU A 112 9.30 3.75 1.76
CA LEU A 112 10.70 4.20 1.78
C LEU A 112 11.43 3.70 3.04
N VAL A 113 10.82 3.86 4.21
CA VAL A 113 11.46 3.42 5.46
C VAL A 113 11.46 1.90 5.60
N PHE A 114 10.42 1.24 5.08
CA PHE A 114 10.35 -0.22 5.05
C PHE A 114 11.45 -0.81 4.16
N ASP A 115 11.72 -0.22 3.01
CA ASP A 115 12.82 -0.61 2.12
C ASP A 115 14.18 -0.50 2.83
N LEU A 116 14.46 0.63 3.48
CA LEU A 116 15.68 0.79 4.27
C LEU A 116 15.75 -0.24 5.41
N ALA A 117 14.64 -0.50 6.12
CA ALA A 117 14.61 -1.51 7.18
C ALA A 117 14.92 -2.91 6.66
N LEU A 118 14.42 -3.28 5.47
CA LEU A 118 14.76 -4.55 4.84
C LEU A 118 16.24 -4.64 4.47
N GLN A 119 16.78 -3.59 3.84
CA GLN A 119 18.22 -3.51 3.52
C GLN A 119 19.05 -3.70 4.79
N TRP A 120 18.69 -3.01 5.88
CA TRP A 120 19.43 -3.09 7.14
C TRP A 120 19.46 -4.50 7.75
N VAL A 121 18.37 -5.26 7.60
CA VAL A 121 18.22 -6.58 8.21
C VAL A 121 18.78 -7.69 7.32
N LEU A 122 18.65 -7.56 6.01
CA LEU A 122 18.87 -8.66 5.06
C LEU A 122 20.09 -8.50 4.17
N GLU A 123 20.61 -7.28 4.02
CA GLU A 123 21.64 -7.00 3.03
C GLU A 123 22.94 -6.51 3.69
N PRO A 124 24.11 -7.06 3.30
CA PRO A 124 25.37 -6.46 3.66
C PRO A 124 25.59 -5.19 2.84
N GLY A 125 26.27 -4.21 3.43
CA GLY A 125 26.69 -2.99 2.73
C GLY A 125 25.89 -1.75 3.13
N PRO A 126 26.27 -0.58 2.57
CA PRO A 126 25.61 0.68 2.89
C PRO A 126 24.19 0.72 2.30
N PHE A 127 23.34 1.56 2.87
CA PHE A 127 21.99 1.80 2.35
C PHE A 127 22.04 2.35 0.92
N ARG A 128 21.21 1.77 0.06
CA ARG A 128 20.98 2.23 -1.31
C ARG A 128 19.69 3.03 -1.36
N TYR A 129 19.73 4.18 -2.04
CA TYR A 129 18.59 5.09 -2.16
C TYR A 129 18.03 5.15 -3.58
N ASP A 130 17.74 3.99 -4.17
CA ASP A 130 17.12 3.92 -5.49
C ASP A 130 15.60 4.04 -5.39
N PHE A 131 15.11 5.28 -5.53
CA PHE A 131 13.68 5.59 -5.55
C PHE A 131 13.16 5.89 -6.97
N LYS A 132 13.88 5.46 -8.01
CA LYS A 132 13.47 5.64 -9.40
C LYS A 132 12.13 4.96 -9.67
N TRP A 133 11.87 3.81 -9.05
CA TRP A 133 10.60 3.08 -9.15
C TRP A 133 9.37 3.88 -8.70
N LEU A 134 9.54 4.92 -7.88
CA LEU A 134 8.44 5.75 -7.38
C LEU A 134 8.18 6.97 -8.27
N THR A 135 9.25 7.61 -8.78
CA THR A 135 9.17 8.91 -9.47
C THR A 135 9.53 8.87 -10.95
N GLY A 136 10.06 7.75 -11.43
CA GLY A 136 10.68 7.60 -12.75
C GLY A 136 11.95 8.43 -12.94
N LYS A 137 12.51 9.02 -11.87
CA LYS A 137 13.72 9.86 -11.92
C LYS A 137 14.87 9.16 -11.22
N SER A 138 16.08 9.29 -11.77
CA SER A 138 17.29 8.81 -11.09
C SER A 138 17.68 9.71 -9.91
N GLU A 139 17.37 11.00 -9.99
CA GLU A 139 17.65 11.98 -8.93
C GLU A 139 16.42 12.21 -8.04
N ASN A 140 16.54 11.86 -6.76
CA ASN A 140 15.43 11.91 -5.79
C ASN A 140 15.81 12.53 -4.45
N ALA A 141 16.66 13.57 -4.43
CA ALA A 141 17.22 14.14 -3.19
C ALA A 141 16.18 14.40 -2.07
N ALA A 142 14.98 14.88 -2.40
CA ALA A 142 13.92 15.10 -1.43
C ALA A 142 13.36 13.80 -0.80
N LEU A 143 13.23 12.73 -1.59
CA LEU A 143 12.82 11.42 -1.10
C LEU A 143 13.92 10.75 -0.28
N ILE A 144 15.18 10.92 -0.68
CA ILE A 144 16.35 10.47 0.10
C ILE A 144 16.34 11.14 1.48
N ALA A 145 16.21 12.46 1.53
CA ALA A 145 16.14 13.18 2.80
C ALA A 145 14.93 12.77 3.65
N LEU A 146 13.77 12.51 3.02
CA LEU A 146 12.59 11.99 3.71
C LEU A 146 12.84 10.60 4.30
N ALA A 147 13.38 9.67 3.52
CA ALA A 147 13.64 8.29 3.93
C ALA A 147 14.62 8.23 5.11
N LYS A 148 15.73 8.98 5.03
CA LYS A 148 16.72 9.08 6.13
C LYS A 148 16.10 9.62 7.42
N ARG A 149 15.32 10.70 7.32
CA ARG A 149 14.64 11.30 8.47
C ARG A 149 13.66 10.32 9.11
N GLN A 150 12.87 9.60 8.30
CA GLN A 150 11.93 8.61 8.82
C GLN A 150 12.67 7.44 9.46
N PHE A 151 13.74 6.94 8.84
CA PHE A 151 14.55 5.86 9.39
C PHE A 151 15.10 6.23 10.77
N ALA A 152 15.72 7.41 10.89
CA ALA A 152 16.21 7.91 12.17
C ALA A 152 15.09 8.09 13.20
N GLN A 153 13.91 8.55 12.78
CA GLN A 153 12.75 8.69 13.66
C GLN A 153 12.27 7.34 14.23
N TYR A 154 12.29 6.27 13.43
CA TYR A 154 11.80 4.96 13.86
C TYR A 154 12.86 4.13 14.60
N TYR A 155 14.13 4.23 14.19
CA TYR A 155 15.19 3.34 14.66
C TYR A 155 16.26 4.03 15.50
N GLY A 156 16.38 5.36 15.42
CA GLY A 156 17.38 6.16 16.14
C GLY A 156 18.53 6.68 15.26
N PRO A 157 19.33 5.83 14.60
CA PRO A 157 20.50 6.29 13.86
C PRO A 157 20.13 6.87 12.49
N ASP A 158 20.96 7.79 12.01
CA ASP A 158 20.99 8.10 10.57
C ASP A 158 21.56 6.88 9.83
N PRO A 159 20.90 6.40 8.76
CA PRO A 159 21.38 5.21 8.03
C PRO A 159 22.83 5.34 7.52
N ASP A 160 23.30 6.56 7.21
CA ASP A 160 24.67 6.77 6.71
C ASP A 160 25.73 6.77 7.82
N THR A 161 25.34 6.78 9.11
CA THR A 161 26.28 6.68 10.23
C THR A 161 26.48 5.24 10.70
N CYS A 162 25.71 4.29 10.18
CA CYS A 162 25.87 2.88 10.45
C CYS A 162 27.21 2.37 9.92
N THR A 163 27.96 1.65 10.76
CA THR A 163 29.21 0.99 10.36
C THR A 163 28.92 -0.44 9.93
N LEU A 164 29.56 -0.87 8.85
CA LEU A 164 29.46 -2.25 8.39
C LEU A 164 30.25 -3.15 9.33
N ILE A 165 29.58 -4.18 9.84
CA ILE A 165 30.24 -5.25 10.57
C ILE A 165 30.43 -6.38 9.57
N ASP A 166 31.64 -6.94 9.51
CA ASP A 166 31.90 -8.11 8.68
C ASP A 166 30.92 -9.22 9.04
N SER A 167 30.40 -9.91 8.03
CA SER A 167 29.52 -11.05 8.25
C SER A 167 30.27 -12.06 9.12
N PRO A 168 29.68 -12.57 10.22
CA PRO A 168 30.33 -13.60 11.01
C PRO A 168 30.70 -14.75 10.09
N VAL A 169 31.99 -15.05 9.99
CA VAL A 169 32.52 -16.12 9.16
C VAL A 169 31.75 -17.40 9.49
N PRO A 170 31.19 -18.12 8.50
CA PRO A 170 30.42 -19.34 8.73
C PRO A 170 31.22 -20.45 9.41
#